data_AF-A0A959VNN8-F1
#
_entry.id   AF-A0A959VNN8-F1
#
_cell.length_a   1.000
_cell.length_b   1.000
_cell.length_c   1.000
_cell.angle_alpha   90.00
_cell.angle_beta   90.00
_cell.angle_gamma   90.00
#
_symmetry.space_group_name_H-M   'P 1'
#
loop_
_entity.id
_entity.type
_entity.pdbx_description
1 polymer ?
#
loop_
_entity_poly.entity_id
_entity_poly.type
_entity_poly.pdbx_seq_one_letter_code
_entity_poly.pdbx_strand_id
1 'polypeptide(L)'
;MIDFWRSSVGKKNIVAVTGAILIGYLILHMLGNLNSAFGPGANEPRVDEYAHWLRDFGEPLLPYAFIVWVVRVVLLSALLIHITGIVQLTKRNREARPVNFPAKRIGRSFESTLMLATGSLILAFIIF
;
A
#
# COMPACT_ATOMS: atom_id res chain seq x y z
N MET A 1 -10.52 -3.03 -22.15
CA MET A 1 -9.90 -3.02 -20.79
C MET A 1 -8.56 -3.78 -20.72
N ILE A 2 -8.39 -4.91 -21.42
CA ILE A 2 -7.16 -5.73 -21.38
C ILE A 2 -5.94 -4.94 -21.91
N ASP A 3 -6.14 -4.06 -22.90
CA ASP A 3 -5.06 -3.27 -23.51
C ASP A 3 -4.46 -2.24 -22.54
N PHE A 4 -5.28 -1.68 -21.65
CA PHE A 4 -4.81 -0.76 -20.62
C PHE A 4 -3.82 -1.45 -19.67
N TRP A 5 -4.15 -2.67 -19.21
CA TRP A 5 -3.25 -3.50 -18.40
C TRP A 5 -2.01 -3.97 -19.18
N ARG A 6 -2.11 -4.21 -20.49
CA ARG A 6 -0.96 -4.64 -21.30
C ARG A 6 0.02 -3.51 -21.60
N SER A 7 -0.44 -2.26 -21.65
CA SER A 7 0.41 -1.08 -21.88
C SER A 7 1.38 -0.80 -20.73
N SER A 8 2.52 -0.17 -21.01
CA SER A 8 3.46 0.28 -19.98
C SER A 8 2.91 1.48 -19.19
N VAL A 9 2.14 2.35 -19.83
CA VAL A 9 1.52 3.54 -19.24
C VAL A 9 0.42 3.14 -18.25
N GLY A 10 -0.50 2.26 -18.65
CA GLY A 10 -1.59 1.81 -17.79
C GLY A 10 -1.09 1.09 -16.54
N LYS A 11 -0.06 0.23 -16.65
CA LYS A 11 0.56 -0.39 -15.47
C LYS A 11 1.17 0.63 -14.51
N LYS A 12 1.84 1.66 -15.02
CA LYS A 12 2.41 2.73 -14.17
C LYS A 12 1.31 3.48 -13.42
N ASN A 13 0.22 3.81 -14.10
CA ASN A 13 -0.93 4.47 -13.48
C ASN A 13 -1.55 3.59 -12.38
N ILE A 14 -1.71 2.29 -12.63
CA ILE A 14 -2.28 1.36 -11.64
C ILE A 14 -1.36 1.21 -10.42
N VAL A 15 -0.05 1.07 -10.65
CA VAL A 15 0.95 1.04 -9.58
C VAL A 15 0.92 2.33 -8.76
N ALA A 16 0.76 3.48 -9.40
CA ALA A 16 0.67 4.77 -8.71
C ALA A 16 -0.59 4.88 -7.84
N VAL A 17 -1.76 4.51 -8.38
CA VAL A 17 -3.03 4.54 -7.64
C VAL A 17 -3.01 3.57 -6.46
N THR A 18 -2.56 2.33 -6.67
CA THR A 18 -2.44 1.35 -5.58
C THR A 18 -1.42 1.80 -4.53
N GLY A 19 -0.30 2.39 -4.94
CA GLY A 19 0.67 2.97 -4.01
C GLY A 19 0.10 4.12 -3.18
N ALA A 20 -0.70 5.00 -3.80
CA ALA A 20 -1.38 6.09 -3.09
C ALA A 20 -2.38 5.56 -2.05
N ILE A 21 -3.14 4.51 -2.37
CA ILE A 21 -4.04 3.84 -1.42
C ILE A 21 -3.26 3.28 -0.21
N LEU A 22 -2.15 2.58 -0.47
CA LEU A 22 -1.32 1.98 0.59
C LEU A 22 -0.69 3.06 1.50
N ILE A 23 -0.19 4.15 0.92
CA ILE A 23 0.37 5.28 1.69
C ILE A 23 -0.72 5.99 2.50
N GLY A 24 -1.90 6.24 1.89
CA GLY A 24 -3.02 6.85 2.59
C GLY A 24 -3.45 6.02 3.81
N TYR A 25 -3.54 4.70 3.65
CA TYR A 25 -3.78 3.82 4.78
C TYR A 25 -2.65 3.83 5.81
N LEU A 26 -1.38 3.80 5.39
CA LEU A 26 -0.26 3.87 6.32
C LEU A 26 -0.35 5.10 7.22
N ILE A 27 -0.67 6.27 6.65
CA ILE A 27 -0.85 7.50 7.43
C ILE A 27 -2.00 7.35 8.43
N LEU A 28 -3.18 6.92 7.97
CA LEU A 28 -4.35 6.72 8.85
C LEU A 28 -4.09 5.68 9.94
N HIS A 29 -3.39 4.59 9.59
CA HIS A 29 -3.03 3.53 10.50
C HIS A 29 -2.06 4.02 11.58
N MET A 30 -1.04 4.81 11.20
CA MET A 30 -0.13 5.44 12.16
C MET A 30 -0.87 6.42 13.07
N LEU A 31 -1.80 7.23 12.54
CA LEU A 31 -2.62 8.12 13.35
C LEU A 31 -3.48 7.35 14.37
N GLY A 32 -4.06 6.22 13.95
CA GLY A 32 -4.77 5.32 14.85
C GLY A 32 -3.85 4.78 15.95
N ASN A 33 -2.67 4.29 15.59
CA ASN A 33 -1.70 3.72 16.53
C ASN A 33 -1.13 4.76 17.50
N LEU A 34 -1.06 6.05 17.13
CA LEU A 34 -0.64 7.10 18.05
C LEU A 34 -1.56 7.21 19.27
N ASN A 35 -2.83 6.74 19.20
CA ASN A 35 -3.69 6.64 20.39
C ASN A 35 -3.06 5.81 21.51
N SER A 36 -2.22 4.82 21.18
CA SER A 36 -1.48 4.05 22.19
C SER A 36 -0.48 4.89 23.00
N ALA A 37 0.01 5.99 22.44
CA ALA A 37 0.99 6.86 23.09
C ALA A 37 0.35 7.87 24.05
N PHE A 38 -0.97 8.07 24.00
CA PHE A 38 -1.68 9.10 24.77
C PHE A 38 -2.25 8.60 26.11
N GLY A 39 -1.95 7.37 26.53
CA GLY A 39 -2.31 6.83 27.85
C GLY A 39 -3.78 6.44 28.01
N PRO A 40 -4.29 6.34 29.26
CA PRO A 40 -5.67 5.95 29.52
C PRO A 40 -6.67 6.99 28.99
N GLY A 41 -7.78 6.49 28.44
CA GLY A 41 -8.97 7.25 28.05
C GLY A 41 -9.90 7.49 29.24
N ALA A 42 -11.20 7.64 28.97
CA ALA A 42 -12.19 7.91 30.01
C ALA A 42 -12.33 6.71 30.96
N ASN A 43 -12.38 5.49 30.41
CA ASN A 43 -12.56 4.25 31.18
C ASN A 43 -11.58 3.12 30.79
N GLU A 44 -11.00 3.19 29.59
CA GLU A 44 -10.08 2.18 29.04
C GLU A 44 -8.95 2.88 28.27
N PRO A 45 -7.86 2.19 27.85
CA PRO A 45 -6.84 2.80 27.01
C PRO A 45 -7.44 3.48 25.78
N ARG A 46 -6.97 4.69 25.42
CA ARG A 46 -7.53 5.44 24.26
C ARG A 46 -7.49 4.65 22.95
N VAL A 47 -6.54 3.72 22.83
CA VAL A 47 -6.42 2.83 21.68
C VAL A 47 -7.60 1.84 21.59
N ASP A 48 -8.12 1.39 22.73
CA ASP A 48 -9.25 0.46 22.80
C ASP A 48 -10.56 1.20 22.48
N GLU A 49 -10.77 2.39 23.05
CA GLU A 49 -11.92 3.25 22.72
C GLU A 49 -11.99 3.52 21.21
N TYR A 50 -10.85 3.85 20.60
CA TYR A 50 -10.74 4.07 19.16
C TYR A 50 -11.01 2.79 18.35
N ALA A 51 -10.55 1.64 18.82
CA ALA A 51 -10.80 0.35 18.18
C ALA A 51 -12.27 -0.07 18.28
N HIS A 52 -12.95 0.22 19.37
CA HIS A 52 -14.40 0.02 19.51
C HIS A 52 -15.17 0.91 18.55
N TRP A 53 -14.88 2.22 18.55
CA TRP A 53 -15.49 3.17 17.63
C TRP A 53 -15.32 2.78 16.15
N LEU A 54 -14.14 2.25 15.76
CA LEU A 54 -13.91 1.77 14.39
C LEU A 54 -14.80 0.59 13.99
N ARG A 55 -15.18 -0.27 14.96
CA ARG A 55 -16.04 -1.42 14.68
C ARG A 55 -17.51 -1.02 14.63
N ASP A 56 -17.91 -0.06 15.46
CA ASP A 56 -19.30 0.43 15.50
C ASP A 56 -19.58 1.50 14.41
N PHE A 57 -18.55 1.95 13.69
CA PHE A 57 -18.67 3.01 12.69
C PHE A 57 -19.61 2.61 11.55
N GLY A 58 -20.79 3.23 11.53
CA GLY A 58 -21.85 2.99 10.54
C GLY A 58 -23.03 2.20 11.09
N GLU A 59 -23.03 1.76 12.35
CA GLU A 59 -24.20 1.17 12.99
C GLU A 59 -25.33 2.19 13.20
N PRO A 60 -26.61 1.77 13.12
CA PRO A 60 -27.10 0.42 12.79
C PRO A 60 -27.21 0.16 11.28
N LEU A 61 -26.82 1.13 10.43
CA LEU A 61 -27.00 1.07 8.98
C LEU A 61 -26.13 -0.01 8.31
N LEU A 62 -24.95 -0.26 8.87
CA LEU A 62 -23.99 -1.28 8.45
C LEU A 62 -23.69 -2.23 9.63
N PRO A 63 -23.36 -3.51 9.37
CA PRO A 63 -23.02 -4.45 10.43
C PRO A 63 -21.75 -4.05 11.21
N TYR A 64 -21.66 -4.53 12.45
CA TYR A 64 -20.44 -4.45 13.26
C TYR A 64 -19.17 -4.83 12.48
N ALA A 65 -18.15 -3.99 12.58
CA ALA A 65 -16.85 -4.11 11.93
C ALA A 65 -16.85 -4.16 10.39
N PHE A 66 -17.98 -3.88 9.74
CA PHE A 66 -18.10 -3.97 8.29
C PHE A 66 -17.08 -3.11 7.54
N ILE A 67 -16.94 -1.84 7.96
CA ILE A 67 -16.00 -0.90 7.33
C ILE A 67 -14.54 -1.37 7.44
N VAL A 68 -14.16 -1.94 8.60
CA VAL A 68 -12.81 -2.49 8.82
C VAL A 68 -12.53 -3.64 7.84
N TRP A 69 -13.52 -4.50 7.59
CA TRP A 69 -13.38 -5.59 6.62
C TRP A 69 -13.28 -5.09 5.18
N VAL A 70 -14.09 -4.09 4.79
CA VAL A 70 -14.00 -3.47 3.47
C VAL A 70 -12.61 -2.88 3.25
N VAL A 71 -12.11 -2.11 4.21
CA VAL A 71 -10.75 -1.54 4.15
C VAL A 71 -9.71 -2.64 4.00
N ARG A 72 -9.82 -3.74 4.75
CA ARG A 72 -8.90 -4.89 4.64
C ARG A 72 -8.88 -5.51 3.24
N VAL A 73 -10.05 -5.76 2.65
CA VAL A 73 -10.14 -6.33 1.29
C VAL A 73 -9.54 -5.39 0.24
N VAL A 74 -9.82 -4.08 0.36
CA VAL A 74 -9.25 -3.06 -0.53
C VAL A 74 -7.73 -3.03 -0.43
N LEU A 75 -7.17 -3.08 0.78
CA LEU A 75 -5.72 -3.02 1.00
C LEU A 75 -5.00 -4.26 0.49
N LEU A 76 -5.53 -5.45 0.79
CA LEU A 76 -4.95 -6.70 0.29
C LEU A 76 -4.96 -6.73 -1.24
N SER A 77 -6.07 -6.30 -1.85
CA SER A 77 -6.18 -6.19 -3.31
C SER A 77 -5.18 -5.17 -3.87
N ALA A 78 -5.08 -3.98 -3.27
CA ALA A 78 -4.15 -2.94 -3.68
C ALA A 78 -2.69 -3.42 -3.57
N LEU A 79 -2.33 -4.10 -2.48
CA LEU A 79 -0.99 -4.66 -2.25
C LEU A 79 -0.60 -5.68 -3.32
N LEU A 80 -1.48 -6.66 -3.60
CA LEU A 80 -1.22 -7.68 -4.62
C LEU A 80 -1.07 -7.07 -6.02
N ILE A 81 -1.95 -6.13 -6.37
CA ILE A 81 -1.90 -5.42 -7.65
C ILE A 81 -0.61 -4.58 -7.75
N HIS A 82 -0.23 -3.87 -6.68
CA HIS A 82 0.96 -3.03 -6.63
C HIS A 82 2.24 -3.83 -6.86
N ILE A 83 2.42 -4.92 -6.10
CA ILE A 83 3.60 -5.80 -6.21
C ILE A 83 3.66 -6.41 -7.62
N THR A 84 2.54 -6.95 -8.10
CA THR A 84 2.46 -7.55 -9.44
C THR A 84 2.83 -6.55 -10.54
N GLY A 85 2.32 -5.33 -10.44
CA GLY A 85 2.63 -4.25 -11.40
C GLY A 85 4.11 -3.88 -11.40
N ILE A 86 4.72 -3.73 -10.22
CA ILE A 86 6.16 -3.42 -10.08
C ILE A 86 7.04 -4.54 -10.63
N VAL A 87 6.73 -5.80 -10.33
CA VAL A 87 7.49 -6.96 -10.85
C VAL A 87 7.41 -7.00 -12.38
N GLN A 88 6.22 -6.84 -12.95
CA GLN A 88 6.03 -6.87 -14.41
C GLN A 88 6.71 -5.68 -15.11
N LEU A 89 6.66 -4.48 -14.54
CA LEU A 89 7.37 -3.31 -15.07
C LEU A 89 8.88 -3.48 -14.99
N THR A 90 9.39 -4.04 -13.89
CA THR A 90 10.82 -4.30 -13.70
C THR A 90 11.32 -5.34 -14.70
N LYS A 91 10.57 -6.43 -14.91
CA LYS A 91 10.91 -7.46 -15.90
C LYS A 91 10.97 -6.87 -17.32
N ARG A 92 9.92 -6.15 -17.74
CA ARG A 92 9.88 -5.49 -19.06
C ARG A 92 11.00 -4.48 -19.25
N ASN A 93 11.34 -3.70 -18.22
CA ASN A 93 12.42 -2.73 -18.28
C ASN A 93 13.80 -3.41 -18.39
N ARG A 94 13.96 -4.63 -17.87
CA ARG A 94 15.18 -5.43 -18.05
C ARG A 94 15.26 -6.02 -19.46
N GLU A 95 14.16 -6.56 -19.96
CA GLU A 95 14.06 -7.14 -21.31
C GLU A 95 14.24 -6.11 -22.43
N ALA A 96 13.81 -4.86 -22.21
CA ALA A 96 13.93 -3.78 -23.19
C ALA A 96 15.34 -3.16 -23.28
N ARG A 97 16.34 -3.65 -22.53
CA ARG A 97 17.71 -3.11 -22.58
C ARG A 97 18.46 -3.65 -23.80
N PRO A 98 18.86 -2.80 -24.77
CA PRO A 98 19.65 -3.25 -25.91
C PRO A 98 21.05 -3.66 -25.46
N VAL A 99 21.50 -4.84 -25.90
CA VAL A 99 22.80 -5.45 -25.50
C VAL A 99 23.99 -4.58 -25.93
N ASN A 100 23.85 -3.82 -27.03
CA ASN A 100 24.94 -3.08 -27.68
C ASN A 100 24.73 -1.56 -27.74
N PHE A 101 23.73 -1.01 -27.04
CA PHE A 101 23.51 0.45 -27.03
C PHE A 101 23.58 0.97 -25.59
N PRO A 102 24.59 1.78 -25.23
CA PRO A 102 24.64 2.39 -23.90
C PRO A 102 23.51 3.41 -23.80
N ALA A 103 22.35 2.97 -23.29
CA ALA A 103 21.29 3.89 -22.93
C ALA A 103 21.83 4.90 -21.91
N LYS A 104 21.58 6.19 -22.15
CA LYS A 104 21.97 7.27 -21.24
C LYS A 104 21.47 6.91 -19.84
N ARG A 105 22.41 6.67 -18.91
CA ARG A 105 22.05 6.40 -17.51
C ARG A 105 21.46 7.68 -16.93
N ILE A 106 20.15 7.76 -16.92
CA ILE A 106 19.44 8.74 -16.09
C ILE A 106 19.73 8.34 -14.65
N GLY A 107 20.31 9.26 -13.87
CA GLY A 107 20.71 8.99 -12.49
C GLY A 107 19.58 8.36 -11.69
N ARG A 108 19.90 7.30 -10.94
CA ARG A 108 18.95 6.68 -10.01
C ARG A 108 19.03 7.43 -8.70
N SER A 109 17.90 7.89 -8.19
CA SER A 109 17.86 8.52 -6.87
C SER A 109 18.12 7.48 -5.77
N PHE A 110 18.55 7.93 -4.60
CA PHE A 110 18.81 7.05 -3.47
C PHE A 110 17.53 6.31 -3.04
N GLU A 111 16.41 7.02 -3.02
CA GLU A 111 15.07 6.52 -2.72
C GLU A 111 14.66 5.42 -3.72
N SER A 112 14.91 5.64 -5.01
CA SER A 112 14.65 4.63 -6.05
C SER A 112 15.51 3.38 -5.87
N THR A 113 16.72 3.52 -5.32
CA THR A 113 17.63 2.39 -5.06
C THR A 113 17.13 1.56 -3.89
N LEU A 114 16.65 2.21 -2.83
CA LEU A 114 16.10 1.56 -1.64
C LEU A 114 14.71 0.97 -1.84
N MET A 115 13.92 1.44 -2.82
CA MET A 115 12.53 1.04 -3.04
C MET A 115 12.29 -0.48 -2.98
N LEU A 116 13.19 -1.29 -3.55
CA LEU A 116 13.04 -2.75 -3.54
C LEU A 116 13.37 -3.35 -2.17
N ALA A 117 14.37 -2.81 -1.47
CA ALA A 117 14.74 -3.23 -0.12
C ALA A 117 13.66 -2.84 0.89
N THR A 118 13.22 -1.58 0.89
CA THR A 118 12.18 -1.09 1.80
C THR A 118 10.84 -1.74 1.53
N GLY A 119 10.47 -1.93 0.26
CA GLY A 119 9.26 -2.68 -0.10
C GLY A 119 9.28 -4.14 0.35
N SER A 120 10.44 -4.82 0.25
CA SER A 120 10.58 -6.20 0.72
C SER A 120 10.52 -6.29 2.24
N LEU A 121 11.11 -5.33 2.95
CA LEU A 121 11.03 -5.23 4.41
C LEU A 121 9.57 -5.05 4.87
N ILE A 122 8.82 -4.14 4.23
CA ILE A 122 7.40 -3.92 4.54
C ILE A 122 6.59 -5.18 4.24
N LEU A 123 6.85 -5.86 3.12
CA LEU A 123 6.16 -7.11 2.79
C LEU A 123 6.39 -8.19 3.86
N ALA A 124 7.63 -8.34 4.34
CA ALA A 124 7.94 -9.25 5.43
C ALA A 124 7.17 -8.86 6.71
N PHE A 125 7.16 -7.57 7.08
CA PHE A 125 6.39 -7.06 8.22
C PHE A 125 4.87 -7.30 8.10
N ILE A 126 4.31 -7.33 6.90
CA ILE A 126 2.88 -7.63 6.71
C ILE A 126 2.58 -9.13 6.89
N ILE A 127 3.55 -10.00 6.60
CA ILE A 127 3.39 -11.46 6.66
C ILE A 127 3.59 -12.00 8.08
N PHE A 128 4.53 -11.42 8.84
CA PHE A 128 4.92 -11.85 10.19
C PHE A 128 4.28 -10.97 11.26
#